data_AF-A0A1M6LUB7-F1
#
_entry.id   AF-A0A1M6LUB7-F1
#
_cell.length_a   1.000
_cell.length_b   1.000
_cell.length_c   1.000
_cell.angle_alpha   90.00
_cell.angle_beta   90.00
_cell.angle_gamma   90.00
#
_symmetry.space_group_name_H-M   'P 1'
#
loop_
_entity.id
_entity.type
_entity.pdbx_description
1 polymer ?
#
loop_
_entity_poly.entity_id
_entity_poly.type
_entity_poly.pdbx_seq_one_letter_code
_entity_poly.pdbx_strand_id
1 'polypeptide(L)'
;MDKKINSKDLNGVYKDIADNISMDVAVKFHENFGGLQITFPKHFYSTEYVVNQIKNEFTGNNFRELAKKYNYSERWIRELIRRD
;
A
#
# COMPACT_ATOMS: atom_id res chain seq x y z
N MET A 1 -30.16 -0.74 -24.73
CA MET A 1 -28.76 -0.36 -24.43
C MET A 1 -28.91 0.66 -23.30
N ASP A 2 -28.62 0.37 -22.04
CA ASP A 2 -27.35 -0.11 -21.50
C ASP A 2 -27.59 -1.03 -20.30
N LYS A 3 -26.91 -2.17 -20.28
CA LYS A 3 -26.92 -3.04 -19.11
C LYS A 3 -25.96 -2.41 -18.10
N LYS A 4 -26.50 -1.83 -17.03
CA LYS A 4 -25.69 -1.28 -15.93
C LYS A 4 -24.94 -2.45 -15.28
N ILE A 5 -23.64 -2.57 -15.60
CA ILE A 5 -22.76 -3.61 -15.05
C ILE A 5 -22.75 -3.47 -13.53
N ASN A 6 -22.94 -4.59 -12.82
CA ASN A 6 -22.90 -4.64 -11.37
C ASN A 6 -21.62 -5.34 -10.90
N SER A 7 -21.19 -5.09 -9.67
CA SER A 7 -19.97 -5.70 -9.11
C SER A 7 -20.01 -7.24 -9.12
N LYS A 8 -21.21 -7.81 -8.96
CA LYS A 8 -21.46 -9.26 -9.04
C LYS A 8 -21.13 -9.89 -10.39
N ASP A 9 -21.09 -9.08 -11.45
CA ASP A 9 -20.77 -9.52 -12.81
C ASP A 9 -19.25 -9.56 -13.05
N LEU A 10 -18.43 -9.10 -12.09
CA LEU A 10 -16.98 -9.02 -12.20
C LEU A 10 -16.30 -10.26 -11.61
N ASN A 11 -15.14 -10.59 -12.15
CA ASN A 11 -14.36 -11.76 -11.73
C ASN A 11 -13.39 -11.41 -10.59
N GLY A 12 -13.37 -12.25 -9.54
CA GLY A 12 -12.36 -12.25 -8.48
C GLY A 12 -12.08 -10.88 -7.90
N VAL A 13 -10.81 -10.47 -7.94
CA VAL A 13 -10.34 -9.21 -7.33
C VAL A 13 -11.05 -7.97 -7.88
N TYR A 14 -11.56 -7.99 -9.12
CA TYR A 14 -12.28 -6.85 -9.68
C TYR A 14 -13.64 -6.62 -9.02
N LYS A 15 -14.30 -7.69 -8.57
CA LYS A 15 -15.51 -7.58 -7.75
C LYS A 15 -15.18 -6.95 -6.40
N ASP A 16 -14.13 -7.43 -5.75
CA ASP A 16 -13.71 -6.90 -4.44
C ASP A 16 -13.30 -5.42 -4.54
N ILE A 17 -12.60 -5.04 -5.61
CA ILE A 17 -12.28 -3.64 -5.90
C ILE A 17 -13.56 -2.84 -6.15
N ALA A 18 -14.53 -3.35 -6.90
CA ALA A 18 -15.77 -2.64 -7.17
C ALA A 18 -16.63 -2.45 -5.91
N ASP A 19 -16.70 -3.47 -5.05
CA ASP A 19 -17.49 -3.46 -3.82
C ASP A 19 -16.86 -2.60 -2.71
N ASN A 20 -15.52 -2.63 -2.57
CA ASN A 20 -14.81 -1.92 -1.49
C ASN A 20 -14.25 -0.56 -1.91
N ILE A 21 -14.07 -0.31 -3.20
CA ILE A 21 -13.47 0.93 -3.74
C ILE A 21 -14.44 1.61 -4.71
N SER A 22 -14.51 1.16 -5.96
CA SER A 22 -15.50 1.63 -6.95
C SER A 22 -15.43 0.84 -8.26
N MET A 23 -16.55 0.85 -9.00
CA MET A 23 -16.65 0.24 -10.33
C MET A 23 -15.63 0.83 -11.31
N ASP A 24 -15.46 2.15 -11.34
CA ASP A 24 -14.53 2.83 -12.23
C ASP A 24 -13.07 2.41 -11.98
N VAL A 25 -12.69 2.19 -10.73
CA VAL A 25 -11.34 1.71 -10.38
C VAL A 25 -11.14 0.29 -10.89
N ALA A 26 -12.12 -0.60 -10.71
CA ALA A 26 -12.02 -1.97 -11.21
C ALA A 26 -11.86 -2.03 -12.75
N VAL A 27 -12.59 -1.19 -13.50
CA VAL A 27 -12.44 -1.08 -14.96
C VAL A 27 -11.03 -0.63 -15.32
N LYS A 28 -10.54 0.46 -14.72
CA LYS A 28 -9.18 0.96 -14.98
C LYS A 28 -8.10 -0.06 -14.61
N PHE A 29 -8.27 -0.81 -13.53
CA PHE A 29 -7.33 -1.86 -13.16
C PHE A 29 -7.28 -2.97 -14.21
N HIS A 30 -8.43 -3.37 -14.74
CA HIS A 30 -8.48 -4.37 -15.80
C HIS A 30 -7.82 -3.86 -17.09
N GLU A 31 -8.11 -2.63 -17.50
CA GLU A 31 -7.52 -2.02 -18.72
C GLU A 31 -5.99 -1.90 -18.65
N ASN A 32 -5.44 -1.59 -17.47
CA ASN A 32 -4.00 -1.34 -17.33
C ASN A 32 -3.19 -2.58 -16.90
N PHE A 33 -3.81 -3.53 -16.19
CA PHE A 33 -3.09 -4.64 -15.55
C PHE A 33 -3.67 -6.03 -15.86
N GLY A 34 -4.73 -6.11 -16.68
CA GLY A 34 -5.34 -7.38 -17.06
C GLY A 34 -4.32 -8.35 -17.65
N GLY A 35 -4.33 -9.59 -17.16
CA GLY A 35 -3.39 -10.65 -17.57
C GLY A 35 -2.07 -10.69 -16.80
N LEU A 36 -1.76 -9.70 -15.97
CA LEU A 36 -0.61 -9.72 -15.06
C LEU A 36 -0.96 -10.39 -13.74
N GLN A 37 0.00 -11.10 -13.14
CA GLN A 37 -0.07 -11.53 -11.75
C GLN A 37 0.64 -10.51 -10.86
N ILE A 38 -0.13 -9.67 -10.16
CA ILE A 38 0.39 -8.66 -9.23
C ILE A 38 0.32 -9.21 -7.81
N THR A 39 1.45 -9.15 -7.08
CA THR A 39 1.49 -9.38 -5.63
C THR A 39 1.77 -8.07 -4.94
N PHE A 40 0.90 -7.66 -4.01
CA PHE A 40 1.10 -6.44 -3.24
C PHE A 40 2.26 -6.62 -2.25
N PRO A 41 3.25 -5.72 -2.25
CA PRO A 41 4.29 -5.72 -1.23
C PRO A 41 3.71 -5.58 0.17
N LYS A 42 4.35 -6.20 1.16
CA LYS A 42 3.96 -6.09 2.58
C LYS A 42 4.11 -4.66 3.11
N HIS A 43 5.14 -3.95 2.65
CA HIS A 43 5.39 -2.57 3.02
C HIS A 43 4.69 -1.65 2.03
N PHE A 44 3.87 -0.75 2.55
CA PHE A 44 3.09 0.18 1.74
C PHE A 44 3.97 1.28 1.13
N TYR A 45 4.92 1.80 1.91
CA TYR A 45 5.87 2.83 1.46
C TYR A 45 7.18 2.20 1.00
N SER A 46 7.84 2.85 0.03
CA SER A 46 9.20 2.49 -0.35
C SER A 46 10.17 2.70 0.82
N THR A 47 11.23 1.90 0.86
CA THR A 47 12.24 2.00 1.92
C THR A 47 12.90 3.38 1.92
N GLU A 48 13.17 3.95 0.74
CA GLU A 48 13.78 5.27 0.58
C GLU A 48 12.88 6.38 1.15
N TYR A 49 11.58 6.30 0.89
CA TYR A 49 10.62 7.24 1.45
C TYR A 49 10.61 7.15 2.99
N VAL A 50 10.55 5.94 3.53
CA VAL A 50 10.52 5.71 4.99
C VAL A 50 11.80 6.20 5.65
N VAL A 51 12.97 5.95 5.06
CA VAL A 51 14.26 6.44 5.58
C VAL A 51 14.25 7.96 5.69
N ASN A 52 13.83 8.66 4.62
CA ASN A 52 13.77 10.11 4.61
C ASN A 52 12.77 10.66 5.63
N GLN A 53 11.60 10.03 5.76
CA GLN A 53 10.62 10.46 6.76
C GLN A 53 11.09 10.23 8.19
N ILE A 54 11.71 9.09 8.48
CA ILE A 54 12.27 8.82 9.82
C ILE A 54 13.30 9.88 10.20
N LYS A 55 14.19 10.26 9.28
CA LYS A 55 15.17 11.34 9.53
C LYS A 55 14.50 12.67 9.90
N ASN A 56 13.41 13.01 9.23
CA ASN A 56 12.70 14.28 9.45
C ASN A 56 11.81 14.27 10.71
N GLU A 57 11.25 13.11 11.06
CA GLU A 57 10.28 12.97 12.16
C GLU A 57 10.90 12.46 13.46
N PHE A 58 12.19 12.08 13.45
CA PHE A 58 12.85 11.55 14.64
C PHE A 58 13.09 12.65 15.68
N THR A 59 12.52 12.44 16.88
CA THR A 59 12.59 13.40 17.99
C THR A 59 13.61 13.01 19.06
N GLY A 60 14.40 11.94 18.84
CA GLY A 60 15.40 11.43 19.78
C GLY A 60 14.96 10.19 20.57
N ASN A 61 13.66 9.98 20.78
CA ASN A 61 13.16 8.82 21.54
C ASN A 61 11.86 8.19 21.00
N ASN A 62 11.33 8.65 19.87
CA ASN A 62 10.06 8.18 19.30
C ASN A 62 10.18 6.89 18.44
N PHE A 63 11.14 6.01 18.72
CA PHE A 63 11.39 4.79 17.94
C PHE A 63 10.15 3.89 17.79
N ARG A 64 9.39 3.72 18.87
CA ARG A 64 8.20 2.87 18.89
C ARG A 64 7.05 3.44 18.05
N GLU A 65 6.92 4.76 18.04
CA GLU A 65 5.91 5.45 17.24
C GLU A 65 6.21 5.33 15.75
N LEU A 66 7.46 5.60 15.37
CA LEU A 66 7.93 5.43 13.99
C LEU A 66 7.80 3.98 13.51
N ALA A 67 8.10 3.01 14.38
CA ALA A 67 7.99 1.58 14.08
C ALA A 67 6.55 1.19 13.75
N LYS A 68 5.59 1.64 14.58
CA LYS A 68 4.17 1.42 14.34
C LYS A 68 3.69 2.15 13.09
N LYS A 69 4.08 3.41 12.91
CA LYS A 69 3.63 4.26 11.79
C LYS A 69 4.03 3.69 10.43
N TYR A 70 5.27 3.22 10.30
CA TYR A 70 5.80 2.70 9.04
C TYR A 70 5.73 1.17 8.91
N ASN A 71 5.19 0.48 9.92
CA ASN A 71 5.11 -0.98 9.99
C ASN A 71 6.50 -1.66 9.89
N TYR A 72 7.47 -1.14 10.62
CA TYR A 72 8.82 -1.71 10.77
C TYR A 72 9.06 -2.14 12.22
N SER A 73 10.08 -2.97 12.44
CA SER A 73 10.53 -3.27 13.79
C SER A 73 11.27 -2.09 14.42
N GLU A 74 11.14 -1.90 15.73
CA GLU A 74 11.94 -0.91 16.45
C GLU A 74 13.46 -1.14 16.26
N ARG A 75 13.87 -2.41 16.18
CA ARG A 75 15.27 -2.79 15.89
C ARG A 75 15.76 -2.18 14.57
N TRP A 76 14.98 -2.31 13.50
CA TRP A 76 15.34 -1.79 12.18
C TRP A 76 15.46 -0.26 12.20
N ILE A 77 14.54 0.42 12.87
CA ILE A 77 14.58 1.90 13.00
C ILE A 77 15.80 2.35 13.81
N ARG A 78 16.10 1.67 14.91
CA ARG A 78 17.31 1.94 15.71
C ARG A 78 18.58 1.71 14.90
N GLU A 79 18.61 0.67 14.09
CA GLU A 79 19.74 0.36 13.21
C GLU A 79 19.90 1.41 12.10
N LEU A 80 18.79 1.85 11.51
CA LEU A 80 18.78 2.92 10.52
C LEU A 80 19.37 4.21 11.09
N ILE A 81 18.91 4.65 12.27
CA ILE A 81 19.38 5.89 12.90
C ILE A 81 20.85 5.80 13.35
N ARG A 82 21.36 4.60 13.64
CA ARG A 82 22.77 4.38 14.01
C ARG A 82 23.73 4.35 12.81
N ARG A 83 23.20 4.16 11.59
CA ARG A 83 24.01 4.06 10.36
C ARG A 83 24.26 5.42 9.71
N ASP A 84 23.50 6.45 10.10
CA ASP A 84 23.80 7.85 9.82
C ASP A 84 24.74 8.43 10.88
#